data_AF-A0AB38D9T1-F1
#
_entry.id   AF-A0AB38D9T1-F1
#
_cell.length_a   1.000
_cell.length_b   1.000
_cell.length_c   1.000
_cell.angle_alpha   90.00
_cell.angle_beta   90.00
_cell.angle_gamma   90.00
#
_symmetry.space_group_name_H-M   'P 1'
#
loop_
_entity.id
_entity.type
_entity.pdbx_description
1 polymer ?
#
loop_
_entity_poly.entity_id
_entity_poly.type
_entity_poly.pdbx_seq_one_letter_code
_entity_poly.pdbx_strand_id
1 'polypeptide(L)'
;MVRTHAVVAGDTLWQLALRFYGDAELYRLIAAASGISDPGAIGVGQRLVIPDVTRYTVAAGDTLSALALRFYGDAELYRLIAAASGISDPGAIGVGQRLVIPDVTRYTVAAGDTLSALALRFYGDAELYRLIAAVNGISDPAAVHAGRALVIFRGRSDGFGLTIVDRNEDDPRLWYYRFQTDAIGWNPGVNVLLPDDYRTSGRTYPVLYMLHGGAADFRQFDFLGIRDLTAGKPIIVVMPDGGQAGWYCNPVGSFVGPRNWETFHMAQLIPWIEANFRTYAEYDGRAVSGFSMGGFGALKYAAKYYGHFASVSSHSGPASLRRDGGLVVHWANLSSAAVELGGATVYGVPWDEARVSADNPVERIESYRNKRIFTVAGTSPDPVNWFDTVQETQVLAGQREFRGRLSDAGIPHEFREEPGGHVFRPDMFVLDLDGVIARLRPASNSVAV
;
A
#
# COMPACT_ATOMS: atom_id res chain seq x y z
N MET A 1 10.90 -4.13 7.50
CA MET A 1 11.95 -4.09 8.55
C MET A 1 11.39 -3.31 9.72
N VAL A 2 11.82 -3.55 10.97
CA VAL A 2 11.37 -2.68 12.08
C VAL A 2 11.97 -1.27 11.93
N ARG A 3 11.25 -0.24 12.36
CA ARG A 3 11.78 1.11 12.40
C ARG A 3 12.85 1.21 13.47
N THR A 4 13.93 1.92 13.15
CA THR A 4 15.01 2.22 14.10
C THR A 4 15.23 3.71 14.21
N HIS A 5 15.61 4.18 15.39
CA HIS A 5 16.00 5.57 15.65
C HIS A 5 17.42 5.63 16.21
N ALA A 6 18.30 6.43 15.61
CA ALA A 6 19.61 6.72 16.18
C ALA A 6 19.47 7.90 17.14
N VAL A 7 19.77 7.68 18.41
CA VAL A 7 19.64 8.70 19.46
C VAL A 7 20.50 9.92 19.13
N VAL A 8 19.90 11.11 19.16
CA VAL A 8 20.58 12.39 19.01
C VAL A 8 20.62 13.14 20.34
N ALA A 9 21.45 14.18 20.42
CA ALA A 9 21.58 14.98 21.64
C ALA A 9 20.22 15.59 22.05
N GLY A 10 19.83 15.37 23.30
CA GLY A 10 18.57 15.85 23.87
C GLY A 10 17.39 14.88 23.75
N ASP A 11 17.55 13.75 23.08
CA ASP A 11 16.51 12.71 23.06
C ASP A 11 16.30 12.10 24.46
N THR A 12 15.04 11.78 24.76
CA THR A 12 14.63 10.91 25.86
C THR A 12 13.63 9.87 25.35
N LEU A 13 13.53 8.71 26.00
CA LEU A 13 12.56 7.69 25.57
C LEU A 13 11.11 8.21 25.59
N TRP A 14 10.75 9.08 26.54
CA TRP A 14 9.42 9.71 26.61
C TRP A 14 9.14 10.63 25.43
N GLN A 15 10.10 11.49 25.05
CA GLN A 15 9.94 12.36 23.88
C GLN A 15 9.86 11.56 22.58
N LEU A 16 10.67 10.50 22.47
CA LEU A 16 10.62 9.60 21.32
C LEU A 16 9.29 8.84 21.27
N ALA A 17 8.77 8.36 22.40
CA ALA A 17 7.48 7.70 22.47
C ALA A 17 6.33 8.66 22.11
N LEU A 18 6.34 9.88 22.65
CA LEU A 18 5.39 10.92 22.29
C LEU A 18 5.47 11.25 20.80
N ARG A 19 6.68 11.35 20.24
CA ARG A 19 6.90 11.62 18.81
C ARG A 19 6.39 10.50 17.91
N PHE A 20 6.69 9.24 18.23
CA PHE A 20 6.41 8.11 17.35
C PHE A 20 5.04 7.48 17.55
N TYR A 21 4.46 7.62 18.73
CA TYR A 21 3.18 7.01 19.07
C TYR A 21 2.12 8.01 19.52
N GLY A 22 2.46 9.28 19.75
CA GLY A 22 1.54 10.25 20.34
C GLY A 22 1.26 10.02 21.83
N ASP A 23 2.05 9.16 22.49
CA ASP A 23 1.89 8.83 23.91
C ASP A 23 3.26 8.61 24.56
N ALA A 24 3.58 9.43 25.56
CA ALA A 24 4.85 9.36 26.26
C ALA A 24 5.00 8.06 27.09
N GLU A 25 3.91 7.45 27.56
CA GLU A 25 3.96 6.21 28.36
C GLU A 25 4.44 5.00 27.56
N LEU A 26 4.38 5.08 26.22
CA LEU A 26 4.92 4.06 25.33
C LEU A 26 6.45 4.04 25.27
N TYR A 27 7.13 4.84 26.10
CA TYR A 27 8.56 4.69 26.35
C TYR A 27 8.92 3.26 26.82
N ARG A 28 8.01 2.60 27.55
CA ARG A 28 8.18 1.23 28.04
C ARG A 28 8.30 0.23 26.88
N LEU A 29 7.55 0.46 25.81
CA LEU A 29 7.63 -0.36 24.60
C LEU A 29 8.98 -0.16 23.91
N ILE A 30 9.44 1.09 23.77
CA ILE A 30 10.76 1.37 23.18
C ILE A 30 11.86 0.73 24.02
N ALA A 31 11.79 0.90 25.34
CA ALA A 31 12.76 0.33 26.28
C ALA A 31 12.80 -1.20 26.17
N ALA A 32 11.63 -1.86 26.23
CA ALA A 32 11.53 -3.30 26.11
C ALA A 32 12.00 -3.81 24.75
N ALA A 33 11.58 -3.17 23.66
CA ALA A 33 11.97 -3.54 22.30
C ALA A 33 13.45 -3.29 22.01
N SER A 34 14.07 -2.31 22.69
CA SER A 34 15.48 -1.93 22.55
C SER A 34 16.38 -2.51 23.65
N GLY A 35 15.86 -3.38 24.52
CA GLY A 35 16.64 -4.04 25.58
C GLY A 35 17.22 -3.06 26.61
N ILE A 36 16.56 -1.93 26.85
CA ILE A 36 16.99 -0.89 27.78
C ILE A 36 16.40 -1.18 29.16
N SER A 37 17.28 -1.44 30.13
CA SER A 37 16.87 -1.67 31.53
C SER A 37 16.65 -0.37 32.31
N ASP A 38 17.43 0.67 32.03
CA ASP A 38 17.27 2.01 32.60
C ASP A 38 16.78 2.99 31.52
N PRO A 39 15.48 3.35 31.51
CA PRO A 39 14.90 4.28 30.55
C PRO A 39 15.55 5.67 30.51
N GLY A 40 16.27 6.07 31.58
CA GLY A 40 16.99 7.34 31.64
C GLY A 40 18.38 7.31 31.01
N ALA A 41 18.91 6.13 30.68
CA ALA A 41 20.28 5.93 30.24
C ALA A 41 20.37 5.57 28.74
N ILE A 42 20.05 6.52 27.87
CA ILE A 42 20.29 6.39 26.42
C ILE A 42 21.45 7.29 25.96
N GLY A 43 22.31 6.76 25.10
CA GLY A 43 23.50 7.45 24.60
C GLY A 43 23.37 7.91 23.15
N VAL A 44 23.96 9.07 22.82
CA VAL A 44 24.00 9.56 21.42
C VAL A 44 24.64 8.51 20.50
N GLY A 45 24.01 8.26 19.35
CA GLY A 45 24.40 7.25 18.37
C GLY A 45 23.86 5.84 18.67
N GLN A 46 23.30 5.60 19.86
CA GLN A 46 22.65 4.33 20.18
C GLN A 46 21.43 4.12 19.26
N ARG A 47 21.28 2.91 18.73
CA ARG A 47 20.15 2.55 17.86
C ARG A 47 19.03 1.94 18.71
N LEU A 48 17.84 2.53 18.61
CA LEU A 48 16.63 2.11 19.27
C LEU A 48 15.69 1.47 18.26
N VAL A 49 14.98 0.42 18.68
CA VAL A 49 13.89 -0.18 17.91
C VAL A 49 12.59 0.49 18.30
N ILE A 50 11.83 0.89 17.28
CA ILE A 50 10.52 1.53 17.40
C ILE A 50 9.51 0.58 16.74
N PRO A 51 8.94 -0.40 17.48
CA PRO A 51 7.95 -1.32 16.93
C PRO A 51 6.67 -0.58 16.54
N ASP A 52 5.93 -1.11 15.58
CA ASP A 52 4.55 -0.65 15.38
C ASP A 52 3.61 -1.29 16.38
N VAL A 53 2.44 -0.65 16.54
CA VAL A 53 1.45 -1.05 17.53
C VAL A 53 0.06 -1.00 16.94
N THR A 54 -0.78 -1.90 17.43
CA THR A 54 -2.22 -1.84 17.29
C THR A 54 -2.82 -1.29 18.58
N ARG A 55 -3.58 -0.20 18.47
CA ARG A 55 -4.44 0.29 19.56
C ARG A 55 -5.75 -0.51 19.55
N TYR A 56 -6.10 -1.12 20.67
CA TYR A 56 -7.28 -1.97 20.77
C TYR A 56 -8.16 -1.56 21.96
N THR A 57 -9.46 -1.44 21.74
CA THR A 57 -10.43 -1.18 22.82
C THR A 57 -10.98 -2.49 23.35
N VAL A 58 -10.79 -2.75 24.65
CA VAL A 58 -11.27 -3.97 25.33
C VAL A 58 -12.78 -4.09 25.16
N ALA A 59 -13.20 -5.24 24.64
CA ALA A 59 -14.60 -5.64 24.53
C ALA A 59 -15.01 -6.53 25.71
N ALA A 60 -16.32 -6.71 25.89
CA ALA A 60 -16.84 -7.60 26.91
C ALA A 60 -16.36 -9.05 26.68
N GLY A 61 -15.82 -9.67 27.74
CA GLY A 61 -15.30 -11.05 27.69
C GLY A 61 -13.84 -11.17 27.23
N ASP A 62 -13.18 -10.06 26.88
CA ASP A 62 -11.76 -10.08 26.57
C ASP A 62 -10.92 -10.44 27.80
N THR A 63 -9.87 -11.21 27.57
CA THR A 63 -8.76 -11.42 28.51
C THR A 63 -7.44 -11.18 27.76
N LEU A 64 -6.37 -10.79 28.45
CA LEU A 64 -5.09 -10.59 27.77
C LEU A 64 -4.59 -11.85 27.07
N SER A 65 -4.79 -13.03 27.65
CA SER A 65 -4.44 -14.32 27.04
C SER A 65 -5.27 -14.64 25.80
N ALA A 66 -6.58 -14.36 25.81
CA ALA A 66 -7.42 -14.54 24.63
C ALA A 66 -7.02 -13.56 23.51
N LEU A 67 -6.70 -12.32 23.86
CA LEU A 67 -6.19 -11.34 22.90
C LEU A 67 -4.83 -11.74 22.34
N ALA A 68 -3.90 -12.20 23.18
CA ALA A 68 -2.60 -12.69 22.73
C ALA A 68 -2.72 -13.90 21.80
N LEU A 69 -3.61 -14.84 22.12
CA LEU A 69 -3.93 -15.95 21.23
C LEU A 69 -4.49 -15.44 19.89
N ARG A 70 -5.35 -14.41 19.92
CA ARG A 70 -5.97 -13.84 18.72
C ARG A 70 -4.99 -13.06 17.83
N PHE A 71 -4.08 -12.28 18.41
CA PHE A 71 -3.16 -11.43 17.65
C PHE A 71 -1.83 -12.12 17.32
N TYR A 72 -1.39 -13.03 18.18
CA TYR A 72 -0.07 -13.66 18.06
C TYR A 72 -0.15 -15.17 17.83
N GLY A 73 -1.33 -15.80 17.97
CA GLY A 73 -1.45 -17.26 17.91
C GLY A 73 -0.84 -17.97 19.12
N ASP A 74 -0.59 -17.26 20.22
CA ASP A 74 0.02 -17.79 21.43
C ASP A 74 -0.48 -17.01 22.67
N ALA A 75 -1.17 -17.70 23.57
CA ALA A 75 -1.76 -17.11 24.77
C ALA A 75 -0.71 -16.59 25.76
N GLU A 76 0.49 -17.18 25.81
CA GLU A 76 1.57 -16.80 26.74
C GLU A 76 2.20 -15.45 26.39
N LEU A 77 1.98 -14.97 25.16
CA LEU A 77 2.44 -13.67 24.71
C LEU A 77 1.60 -12.50 25.25
N TYR A 78 0.61 -12.78 26.11
CA TYR A 78 -0.15 -11.76 26.85
C TYR A 78 0.76 -10.80 27.62
N ARG A 79 1.92 -11.28 28.08
CA ARG A 79 2.96 -10.49 28.75
C ARG A 79 3.45 -9.31 27.92
N LEU A 80 3.47 -9.42 26.58
CA LEU A 80 3.86 -8.32 25.70
C LEU A 80 2.80 -7.23 25.67
N ILE A 81 1.52 -7.61 25.64
CA ILE A 81 0.39 -6.67 25.70
C ILE A 81 0.37 -5.98 27.06
N ALA A 82 0.52 -6.76 28.14
CA ALA A 82 0.55 -6.24 29.51
C ALA A 82 1.67 -5.21 29.68
N ALA A 83 2.90 -5.56 29.28
CA ALA A 83 4.05 -4.68 29.39
C ALA A 83 3.89 -3.40 28.57
N ALA A 84 3.47 -3.51 27.30
CA ALA A 84 3.28 -2.36 26.43
C ALA A 84 2.13 -1.45 26.88
N SER A 85 1.10 -2.02 27.50
CA SER A 85 -0.07 -1.28 28.03
C SER A 85 0.13 -0.81 29.48
N GLY A 86 1.28 -1.09 30.11
CA GLY A 86 1.56 -0.72 31.50
C GLY A 86 0.67 -1.43 32.54
N ILE A 87 0.19 -2.64 32.23
CA ILE A 87 -0.69 -3.43 33.09
C ILE A 87 0.14 -4.34 34.00
N SER A 88 0.06 -4.13 35.30
CA SER A 88 0.73 -4.96 36.32
C SER A 88 -0.08 -6.19 36.72
N ASP A 89 -1.41 -6.09 36.75
CA ASP A 89 -2.33 -7.21 37.02
C ASP A 89 -3.07 -7.61 35.73
N PRO A 90 -2.71 -8.74 35.10
CA PRO A 90 -3.33 -9.21 33.86
C PRO A 90 -4.84 -9.45 33.95
N GLY A 91 -5.38 -9.67 35.17
CA GLY A 91 -6.81 -9.88 35.39
C GLY A 91 -7.63 -8.59 35.46
N ALA A 92 -6.98 -7.43 35.56
CA ALA A 92 -7.62 -6.15 35.85
C ALA A 92 -7.94 -5.30 34.59
N ILE A 93 -8.21 -5.93 33.44
CA ILE A 93 -8.62 -5.18 32.24
C ILE A 93 -10.13 -4.90 32.26
N GLY A 94 -10.50 -3.66 31.89
CA GLY A 94 -11.89 -3.21 31.88
C GLY A 94 -12.42 -2.94 30.46
N VAL A 95 -13.70 -3.20 30.22
CA VAL A 95 -14.36 -2.86 28.94
C VAL A 95 -14.20 -1.37 28.63
N GLY A 96 -13.83 -1.04 27.40
CA GLY A 96 -13.55 0.33 26.96
C GLY A 96 -12.12 0.80 27.22
N GLN A 97 -11.32 0.05 27.99
CA GLN A 97 -9.90 0.36 28.17
C GLN A 97 -9.16 0.22 26.83
N ARG A 98 -8.24 1.16 26.56
CA ARG A 98 -7.35 1.07 25.39
C ARG A 98 -6.08 0.30 25.75
N LEU A 99 -5.82 -0.76 25.00
CA LEU A 99 -4.61 -1.57 25.07
C LEU A 99 -3.69 -1.23 23.90
N VAL A 100 -2.41 -1.44 24.13
CA VAL A 100 -1.36 -1.38 23.11
C VAL A 100 -0.91 -2.79 22.84
N ILE A 101 -1.08 -3.22 21.60
CA ILE A 101 -0.74 -4.56 21.12
C ILE A 101 0.44 -4.40 20.17
N PRO A 102 1.68 -4.68 20.59
CA PRO A 102 2.83 -4.57 19.71
C PRO A 102 2.71 -5.47 18.48
N ASP A 103 3.02 -4.93 17.30
CA ASP A 103 3.08 -5.72 16.08
C ASP A 103 4.33 -6.62 16.13
N VAL A 104 4.10 -7.93 16.07
CA VAL A 104 5.16 -8.94 16.07
C VAL A 104 4.94 -9.95 14.95
N THR A 105 5.94 -10.76 14.71
CA THR A 105 5.81 -11.97 13.90
C THR A 105 6.47 -13.13 14.60
N ARG A 106 5.83 -14.29 14.46
CA ARG A 106 6.39 -15.57 14.84
C ARG A 106 7.21 -16.12 13.68
N TYR A 107 8.49 -16.31 13.93
CA TYR A 107 9.43 -16.85 12.96
C TYR A 107 9.93 -18.21 13.45
N THR A 108 9.74 -19.24 12.65
CA THR A 108 10.33 -20.56 12.93
C THR A 108 11.77 -20.56 12.42
N VAL A 109 12.72 -20.78 13.33
CA VAL A 109 14.14 -20.83 13.01
C VAL A 109 14.41 -21.92 11.99
N ALA A 110 15.04 -21.56 10.88
CA ALA A 110 15.49 -22.49 9.85
C ALA A 110 16.90 -23.02 10.18
N ALA A 111 17.29 -24.13 9.55
CA ALA A 111 18.64 -24.65 9.68
C ALA A 111 19.67 -23.62 9.17
N GLY A 112 20.67 -23.30 10.00
CA GLY A 112 21.71 -22.31 9.69
C GLY A 112 21.38 -20.87 10.08
N ASP A 113 20.17 -20.60 10.58
CA ASP A 113 19.84 -19.28 11.13
C ASP A 113 20.66 -18.96 12.38
N THR A 114 21.09 -17.70 12.48
CA THR A 114 21.66 -17.12 13.71
C THR A 114 20.85 -15.89 14.09
N LEU A 115 20.84 -15.52 15.38
CA LEU A 115 20.12 -14.31 15.81
C LEU A 115 20.65 -13.05 15.11
N SER A 116 21.95 -12.98 14.82
CA SER A 116 22.56 -11.85 14.09
C SER A 116 22.12 -11.81 12.64
N ALA A 117 22.03 -12.94 11.95
CA ALA A 117 21.51 -13.00 10.59
C ALA A 117 20.02 -12.61 10.55
N LEU A 118 19.23 -13.06 11.53
CA LEU A 118 17.83 -12.68 11.66
C LEU A 118 17.67 -11.19 12.00
N ALA A 119 18.49 -10.64 12.88
CA ALA A 119 18.47 -9.21 13.20
C ALA A 119 18.85 -8.36 11.99
N LEU A 120 19.89 -8.75 11.24
CA LEU A 120 20.22 -8.10 9.99
C LEU A 120 19.04 -8.15 9.00
N ARG A 121 18.37 -9.30 8.88
CA ARG A 121 17.22 -9.50 8.00
C ARG A 121 16.01 -8.66 8.39
N PHE A 122 15.64 -8.67 9.67
CA PHE A 122 14.39 -8.06 10.14
C PHE A 122 14.54 -6.61 10.58
N TYR A 123 15.72 -6.23 11.06
CA TYR A 123 16.02 -4.92 11.64
C TYR A 123 17.08 -4.14 10.88
N GLY A 124 17.71 -4.73 9.85
CA GLY A 124 18.74 -4.07 9.04
C GLY A 124 20.10 -3.95 9.74
N ASP A 125 20.26 -4.52 10.94
CA ASP A 125 21.45 -4.39 11.76
C ASP A 125 21.66 -5.67 12.58
N ALA A 126 22.81 -6.31 12.39
CA ALA A 126 23.16 -7.56 13.03
C ALA A 126 23.32 -7.42 14.55
N GLU A 127 23.73 -6.26 15.07
CA GLU A 127 23.93 -6.03 16.52
C GLU A 127 22.61 -6.01 17.30
N LEU A 128 21.50 -5.80 16.60
CA LEU A 128 20.16 -5.84 17.19
C LEU A 128 19.69 -7.27 17.52
N TYR A 129 20.54 -8.29 17.35
CA TYR A 129 20.27 -9.68 17.76
C TYR A 129 19.93 -9.81 19.24
N ARG A 130 20.52 -8.95 20.09
CA ARG A 130 20.28 -8.93 21.54
C ARG A 130 18.81 -8.64 21.85
N LEU A 131 18.13 -7.94 20.96
CA LEU A 131 16.70 -7.61 21.09
C LEU A 131 15.83 -8.81 20.79
N ILE A 132 16.14 -9.54 19.72
CA ILE A 132 15.49 -10.83 19.43
C ILE A 132 15.75 -11.79 20.61
N ALA A 133 16.96 -11.82 21.15
CA ALA A 133 17.30 -12.66 22.29
C ALA A 133 16.46 -12.31 23.53
N ALA A 134 16.40 -11.03 23.91
CA ALA A 134 15.70 -10.55 25.10
C ALA A 134 14.20 -10.88 25.08
N VAL A 135 13.49 -10.58 23.98
CA VAL A 135 12.04 -10.84 23.84
C VAL A 135 11.71 -12.33 23.90
N ASN A 136 12.65 -13.18 23.48
CA ASN A 136 12.50 -14.63 23.45
C ASN A 136 13.10 -15.34 24.67
N GLY A 137 13.59 -14.59 25.67
CA GLY A 137 14.21 -15.15 26.87
C GLY A 137 15.46 -16.00 26.57
N ILE A 138 16.24 -15.59 25.57
CA ILE A 138 17.46 -16.30 25.15
C ILE A 138 18.66 -15.63 25.82
N SER A 139 19.28 -16.32 26.77
CA SER A 139 20.50 -15.85 27.44
C SER A 139 21.77 -16.15 26.64
N ASP A 140 21.80 -17.27 25.93
CA ASP A 140 22.89 -17.66 25.03
C ASP A 140 22.41 -17.61 23.56
N PRO A 141 22.85 -16.62 22.77
CA PRO A 141 22.52 -16.49 21.36
C PRO A 141 22.88 -17.71 20.50
N ALA A 142 23.87 -18.50 20.91
CA ALA A 142 24.31 -19.70 20.20
C ALA A 142 23.35 -20.89 20.41
N ALA A 143 22.46 -20.84 21.39
CA ALA A 143 21.51 -21.91 21.71
C ALA A 143 20.26 -21.93 20.79
N VAL A 144 20.20 -21.07 19.77
CA VAL A 144 19.10 -21.03 18.81
C VAL A 144 19.23 -22.20 17.83
N HIS A 145 18.17 -23.01 17.74
CA HIS A 145 18.11 -24.22 16.94
C HIS A 145 16.89 -24.23 16.04
N ALA A 146 17.01 -24.93 14.91
CA ALA A 146 15.95 -25.07 13.93
C ALA A 146 14.66 -25.60 14.57
N GLY A 147 13.52 -25.07 14.13
CA GLY A 147 12.19 -25.40 14.66
C GLY A 147 11.75 -24.57 15.87
N ARG A 148 12.66 -23.84 16.54
CA ARG A 148 12.26 -22.91 17.61
C ARG A 148 11.46 -21.75 17.03
N ALA A 149 10.31 -21.43 17.61
CA ALA A 149 9.55 -20.23 17.26
C ALA A 149 10.11 -19.01 18.02
N LEU A 150 10.41 -17.94 17.29
CA LEU A 150 10.86 -16.66 17.81
C LEU A 150 9.81 -15.58 17.58
N VAL A 151 9.62 -14.71 18.55
CA VAL A 151 8.88 -13.46 18.42
C VAL A 151 9.83 -12.36 17.98
N ILE A 152 9.51 -11.71 16.87
CA ILE A 152 10.29 -10.63 16.27
C ILE A 152 9.37 -9.42 16.14
N PHE A 153 9.76 -8.27 16.67
CA PHE A 153 8.98 -7.03 16.52
C PHE A 153 8.93 -6.62 15.05
N ARG A 154 7.80 -6.07 14.63
CA ARG A 154 7.63 -5.53 13.28
C ARG A 154 7.38 -4.05 13.33
N GLY A 155 7.75 -3.41 12.23
CA GLY A 155 7.42 -2.04 11.94
C GLY A 155 7.35 -1.85 10.43
N ARG A 156 6.77 -0.73 10.01
CA ARG A 156 6.84 -0.20 8.67
C ARG A 156 8.03 0.74 8.62
N SER A 157 8.95 0.44 7.72
CA SER A 157 10.23 1.13 7.58
C SER A 157 10.34 1.86 6.26
N ASP A 158 11.31 2.76 6.19
CA ASP A 158 11.78 3.35 4.94
C ASP A 158 12.35 2.27 4.01
N GLY A 159 12.50 2.61 2.74
CA GLY A 159 13.07 1.72 1.72
C GLY A 159 12.66 2.11 0.31
N PHE A 160 13.36 1.57 -0.69
CA PHE A 160 13.04 1.77 -2.11
C PHE A 160 12.95 3.24 -2.53
N GLY A 161 13.75 4.12 -1.92
CA GLY A 161 13.72 5.56 -2.18
C GLY A 161 12.54 6.31 -1.55
N LEU A 162 11.84 5.69 -0.59
CA LEU A 162 10.78 6.29 0.20
C LEU A 162 11.21 6.41 1.67
N THR A 163 11.04 7.60 2.23
CA THR A 163 11.17 7.86 3.67
C THR A 163 9.81 8.26 4.22
N ILE A 164 9.32 7.56 5.24
CA ILE A 164 8.03 7.87 5.88
C ILE A 164 8.20 9.16 6.69
N VAL A 165 7.48 10.20 6.28
CA VAL A 165 7.51 11.52 6.96
C VAL A 165 6.25 11.81 7.76
N ASP A 166 5.15 11.13 7.43
CA ASP A 166 3.88 11.21 8.15
C ASP A 166 3.10 9.90 7.97
N ARG A 167 2.29 9.52 8.95
CA ARG A 167 1.43 8.32 8.89
C ARG A 167 0.36 8.31 9.97
N ASN A 168 -0.69 7.55 9.74
CA ASN A 168 -1.63 7.14 10.79
C ASN A 168 -2.12 5.72 10.55
N GLU A 169 -2.04 4.89 11.59
CA GLU A 169 -2.41 3.47 11.59
C GLU A 169 -3.49 3.15 12.65
N ASP A 170 -4.10 4.19 13.25
CA ASP A 170 -5.07 4.05 14.35
C ASP A 170 -6.41 3.45 13.89
N ASP A 171 -6.77 3.64 12.62
CA ASP A 171 -7.96 3.03 12.05
C ASP A 171 -7.82 1.50 11.99
N PRO A 172 -8.89 0.73 12.26
CA PRO A 172 -8.86 -0.73 12.16
C PRO A 172 -8.49 -1.24 10.76
N ARG A 173 -8.75 -0.45 9.69
CA ARG A 173 -8.53 -0.87 8.31
C ARG A 173 -7.82 0.15 7.44
N LEU A 174 -8.15 1.44 7.51
CA LEU A 174 -7.56 2.45 6.62
C LEU A 174 -6.35 3.13 7.25
N TRP A 175 -5.17 2.77 6.78
CA TRP A 175 -3.94 3.45 7.16
C TRP A 175 -3.51 4.43 6.09
N TYR A 176 -2.84 5.51 6.47
CA TYR A 176 -2.22 6.41 5.51
C TYR A 176 -0.75 6.62 5.80
N TYR A 177 -0.01 6.94 4.74
CA TYR A 177 1.40 7.27 4.75
C TYR A 177 1.64 8.49 3.87
N ARG A 178 2.62 9.30 4.22
CA ARG A 178 3.27 10.25 3.32
C ARG A 178 4.75 9.97 3.25
N PHE A 179 5.30 10.12 2.04
CA PHE A 179 6.68 9.78 1.77
C PHE A 179 7.47 10.99 1.27
N GLN A 180 8.65 11.23 1.83
CA GLN A 180 9.67 12.00 1.12
C GLN A 180 10.34 11.08 0.09
N THR A 181 10.56 11.60 -1.13
CA THR A 181 11.20 10.87 -2.23
C THR A 181 11.75 11.82 -3.28
N ASP A 182 12.76 11.40 -4.05
CA ASP A 182 13.33 12.18 -5.16
C ASP A 182 12.44 12.16 -6.42
N ALA A 183 11.45 11.25 -6.49
CA ALA A 183 10.56 11.13 -7.64
C ALA A 183 9.54 12.28 -7.74
N ILE A 184 9.13 12.84 -6.60
CA ILE A 184 8.06 13.83 -6.48
C ILE A 184 8.55 15.01 -5.64
N GLY A 185 8.36 16.24 -6.12
CA GLY A 185 8.81 17.46 -5.43
C GLY A 185 8.04 17.83 -4.15
N TRP A 186 7.19 16.95 -3.63
CA TRP A 186 6.48 17.07 -2.35
C TRP A 186 6.35 15.69 -1.70
N ASN A 187 5.64 15.59 -0.58
CA ASN A 187 5.41 14.31 0.11
C ASN A 187 4.10 13.63 -0.36
N PRO A 188 4.11 12.78 -1.42
CA PRO A 188 2.90 12.11 -1.90
C PRO A 188 2.28 11.24 -0.81
N GLY A 189 0.94 11.20 -0.82
CA GLY A 189 0.16 10.39 0.11
C GLY A 189 -0.18 9.01 -0.47
N VAL A 190 -0.34 8.02 0.41
CA VAL A 190 -0.84 6.69 0.07
C VAL A 190 -1.75 6.22 1.17
N ASN A 191 -2.97 5.83 0.79
CA ASN A 191 -3.86 5.08 1.67
C ASN A 191 -3.67 3.58 1.43
N VAL A 192 -3.66 2.80 2.51
CA VAL A 192 -3.65 1.33 2.48
C VAL A 192 -4.84 0.85 3.30
N LEU A 193 -5.83 0.30 2.62
CA LEU A 193 -7.02 -0.27 3.23
C LEU A 193 -6.85 -1.78 3.40
N LEU A 194 -6.94 -2.23 4.65
CA LEU A 194 -6.69 -3.60 5.04
C LEU A 194 -8.00 -4.40 5.16
N PRO A 195 -7.94 -5.72 4.92
CA PRO A 195 -9.00 -6.66 5.29
C PRO A 195 -9.36 -6.57 6.79
N ASP A 196 -10.61 -6.83 7.15
CA ASP A 196 -11.09 -6.71 8.53
C ASP A 196 -10.28 -7.57 9.52
N ASP A 197 -9.77 -8.71 9.06
CA ASP A 197 -9.02 -9.66 9.88
C ASP A 197 -7.50 -9.57 9.69
N TYR A 198 -6.99 -8.55 8.98
CA TYR A 198 -5.57 -8.44 8.67
C TYR A 198 -4.71 -8.57 9.92
N ARG A 199 -5.08 -7.90 11.02
CA ARG A 199 -4.28 -7.85 12.26
C ARG A 199 -4.23 -9.17 13.03
N THR A 200 -5.16 -10.09 12.81
CA THR A 200 -5.34 -11.29 13.66
C THR A 200 -5.19 -12.60 12.90
N SER A 201 -5.42 -12.62 11.59
CA SER A 201 -5.47 -13.87 10.84
C SER A 201 -4.11 -14.51 10.57
N GLY A 202 -3.03 -13.70 10.53
CA GLY A 202 -1.71 -14.13 10.07
C GLY A 202 -1.62 -14.40 8.56
N ARG A 203 -2.70 -14.17 7.80
CA ARG A 203 -2.76 -14.42 6.36
C ARG A 203 -1.92 -13.44 5.56
N THR A 204 -1.51 -13.91 4.38
CA THR A 204 -0.96 -13.14 3.28
C THR A 204 -2.08 -12.89 2.26
N TYR A 205 -2.18 -11.67 1.74
CA TYR A 205 -3.33 -11.22 0.96
C TYR A 205 -2.94 -10.77 -0.46
N PRO A 206 -3.82 -10.90 -1.45
CA PRO A 206 -3.68 -10.20 -2.72
C PRO A 206 -3.83 -8.68 -2.54
N VAL A 207 -3.34 -7.91 -3.52
CA VAL A 207 -3.36 -6.43 -3.51
C VAL A 207 -4.05 -5.88 -4.75
N LEU A 208 -4.96 -4.94 -4.55
CA LEU A 208 -5.52 -4.08 -5.59
C LEU A 208 -4.91 -2.67 -5.48
N TYR A 209 -4.16 -2.23 -6.48
CA TYR A 209 -3.73 -0.84 -6.60
C TYR A 209 -4.83 -0.03 -7.29
N MET A 210 -5.43 0.92 -6.58
CA MET A 210 -6.59 1.70 -7.00
C MET A 210 -6.20 3.15 -7.30
N LEU A 211 -6.15 3.49 -8.58
CA LEU A 211 -5.63 4.75 -9.11
C LEU A 211 -6.74 5.79 -9.25
N HIS A 212 -6.57 6.96 -8.63
CA HIS A 212 -7.54 8.05 -8.62
C HIS A 212 -7.64 8.80 -9.96
N GLY A 213 -8.74 9.54 -10.15
CA GLY A 213 -8.99 10.39 -11.32
C GLY A 213 -8.25 11.73 -11.27
N GLY A 214 -8.34 12.52 -12.34
CA GLY A 214 -7.78 13.88 -12.35
C GLY A 214 -8.42 14.77 -11.28
N ALA A 215 -7.67 15.78 -10.83
CA ALA A 215 -8.04 16.73 -9.77
C ALA A 215 -8.36 16.10 -8.39
N ALA A 216 -8.01 14.83 -8.19
CA ALA A 216 -8.19 14.11 -6.94
C ALA A 216 -6.82 13.71 -6.33
N ASP A 217 -6.84 12.91 -5.28
CA ASP A 217 -5.64 12.36 -4.64
C ASP A 217 -5.93 10.98 -4.00
N PHE A 218 -4.97 10.46 -3.26
CA PHE A 218 -5.02 9.18 -2.52
C PHE A 218 -6.27 8.99 -1.61
N ARG A 219 -7.02 10.05 -1.31
CA ARG A 219 -8.25 10.03 -0.49
C ARG A 219 -9.53 9.87 -1.29
N GLN A 220 -9.49 9.99 -2.63
CA GLN A 220 -10.69 9.99 -3.48
C GLN A 220 -11.64 8.86 -3.14
N PHE A 221 -11.14 7.62 -3.12
CA PHE A 221 -11.98 6.45 -2.93
C PHE A 221 -12.45 6.28 -1.49
N ASP A 222 -11.74 6.84 -0.51
CA ASP A 222 -12.22 6.89 0.87
C ASP A 222 -13.51 7.72 0.95
N PHE A 223 -13.52 8.90 0.32
CA PHE A 223 -14.72 9.74 0.21
C PHE A 223 -15.84 9.10 -0.62
N LEU A 224 -15.52 8.14 -1.48
CA LEU A 224 -16.49 7.37 -2.27
C LEU A 224 -16.94 6.07 -1.58
N GLY A 225 -16.59 5.87 -0.30
CA GLY A 225 -17.10 4.75 0.50
C GLY A 225 -16.39 3.41 0.27
N ILE A 226 -15.14 3.41 -0.22
CA ILE A 226 -14.41 2.17 -0.52
C ILE A 226 -14.23 1.24 0.69
N ARG A 227 -14.30 1.76 1.92
CA ARG A 227 -14.28 0.96 3.15
C ARG A 227 -15.45 -0.02 3.23
N ASP A 228 -16.64 0.45 2.90
CA ASP A 228 -17.86 -0.36 2.89
C ASP A 228 -17.89 -1.29 1.68
N LEU A 229 -17.48 -0.78 0.51
CA LEU A 229 -17.43 -1.57 -0.74
C LEU A 229 -16.47 -2.77 -0.65
N THR A 230 -15.47 -2.72 0.23
CA THR A 230 -14.47 -3.77 0.44
C THR A 230 -14.64 -4.51 1.77
N ALA A 231 -15.70 -4.21 2.54
CA ALA A 231 -15.94 -4.88 3.81
C ALA A 231 -16.13 -6.40 3.63
N GLY A 232 -15.50 -7.19 4.48
CA GLY A 232 -15.49 -8.65 4.42
C GLY A 232 -14.65 -9.23 3.28
N LYS A 233 -14.02 -8.41 2.44
CA LYS A 233 -13.24 -8.88 1.29
C LYS A 233 -11.77 -9.15 1.69
N PRO A 234 -11.21 -10.33 1.37
CA PRO A 234 -9.86 -10.70 1.77
C PRO A 234 -8.80 -10.13 0.80
N ILE A 235 -8.77 -8.81 0.64
CA ILE A 235 -7.85 -8.10 -0.26
C ILE A 235 -7.36 -6.79 0.37
N ILE A 236 -6.09 -6.46 0.15
CA ILE A 236 -5.54 -5.15 0.51
C ILE A 236 -5.79 -4.20 -0.66
N VAL A 237 -6.27 -2.99 -0.39
CA VAL A 237 -6.43 -1.94 -1.41
C VAL A 237 -5.44 -0.82 -1.16
N VAL A 238 -4.54 -0.56 -2.11
CA VAL A 238 -3.55 0.52 -2.05
C VAL A 238 -4.01 1.64 -2.96
N MET A 239 -4.19 2.84 -2.41
CA MET A 239 -4.67 4.03 -3.11
C MET A 239 -3.56 5.09 -3.07
N PRO A 240 -2.68 5.15 -4.07
CA PRO A 240 -1.60 6.13 -4.11
C PRO A 240 -2.04 7.45 -4.74
N ASP A 241 -1.37 8.53 -4.35
CA ASP A 241 -1.39 9.81 -5.06
C ASP A 241 -0.72 9.66 -6.44
N GLY A 242 -1.30 10.29 -7.45
CA GLY A 242 -0.86 10.30 -8.85
C GLY A 242 -0.83 11.71 -9.43
N GLY A 243 -0.90 12.74 -8.58
CA GLY A 243 -0.90 14.15 -8.96
C GLY A 243 -2.26 14.62 -9.45
N GLN A 244 -2.50 15.93 -9.40
CA GLN A 244 -3.76 16.51 -9.87
C GLN A 244 -3.97 16.26 -11.37
N ALA A 245 -2.88 16.25 -12.13
CA ALA A 245 -2.88 15.82 -13.53
C ALA A 245 -1.55 15.13 -13.86
N GLY A 246 -1.12 14.16 -13.06
CA GLY A 246 0.14 13.45 -13.28
C GLY A 246 0.08 12.35 -14.35
N TRP A 247 -1.13 11.93 -14.73
CA TRP A 247 -1.39 10.90 -15.75
C TRP A 247 -0.65 9.58 -15.53
N TYR A 248 -0.17 9.30 -14.31
CA TYR A 248 0.63 8.11 -14.00
C TYR A 248 1.84 7.96 -14.93
N CYS A 249 2.48 9.10 -15.24
CA CYS A 249 3.58 9.20 -16.19
C CYS A 249 4.83 9.81 -15.56
N ASN A 250 5.98 9.54 -16.20
CA ASN A 250 7.15 10.39 -16.08
C ASN A 250 7.12 11.41 -17.22
N PRO A 251 6.94 12.71 -16.96
CA PRO A 251 6.81 13.72 -18.01
C PRO A 251 8.14 13.91 -18.77
N VAL A 252 8.08 14.46 -19.99
CA VAL A 252 9.28 14.88 -20.73
C VAL A 252 10.01 16.03 -20.05
N GLY A 253 9.31 16.82 -19.22
CA GLY A 253 9.90 17.89 -18.43
C GLY A 253 8.94 18.43 -17.38
N SER A 254 9.48 19.18 -16.43
CA SER A 254 8.74 19.90 -15.40
C SER A 254 9.51 21.16 -15.02
N PHE A 255 8.81 22.27 -14.81
CA PHE A 255 9.40 23.54 -14.35
C PHE A 255 9.20 23.80 -12.85
N VAL A 256 8.60 22.84 -12.13
CA VAL A 256 8.21 22.98 -10.71
C VAL A 256 8.77 21.83 -9.85
N GLY A 257 9.85 21.21 -10.31
CA GLY A 257 10.50 20.06 -9.66
C GLY A 257 9.96 18.69 -10.14
N PRO A 258 10.45 17.59 -9.55
CA PRO A 258 10.11 16.23 -9.99
C PRO A 258 8.61 15.90 -9.92
N ARG A 259 8.11 15.23 -10.97
CA ARG A 259 6.72 14.73 -11.12
C ARG A 259 6.71 13.34 -11.74
N ASN A 260 7.66 12.50 -11.31
CA ASN A 260 7.91 11.17 -11.87
C ASN A 260 6.98 10.13 -11.24
N TRP A 261 5.68 10.26 -11.51
CA TRP A 261 4.64 9.40 -10.92
C TRP A 261 4.82 7.93 -11.29
N GLU A 262 5.23 7.64 -12.52
CA GLU A 262 5.47 6.26 -12.93
C GLU A 262 6.61 5.62 -12.12
N THR A 263 7.70 6.35 -11.89
CA THR A 263 8.80 5.90 -11.03
C THR A 263 8.33 5.69 -9.59
N PHE A 264 7.59 6.65 -9.02
CA PHE A 264 7.06 6.56 -7.66
C PHE A 264 6.22 5.29 -7.47
N HIS A 265 5.29 5.00 -8.37
CA HIS A 265 4.43 3.83 -8.25
C HIS A 265 5.21 2.52 -8.45
N MET A 266 5.93 2.40 -9.56
CA MET A 266 6.44 1.12 -10.02
C MET A 266 7.75 0.72 -9.36
N ALA A 267 8.67 1.67 -9.21
CA ALA A 267 10.01 1.38 -8.68
C ALA A 267 10.11 1.54 -7.16
N GLN A 268 9.21 2.31 -6.56
CA GLN A 268 9.31 2.68 -5.14
C GLN A 268 8.14 2.10 -4.33
N LEU A 269 6.89 2.42 -4.70
CA LEU A 269 5.73 2.09 -3.88
C LEU A 269 5.38 0.61 -3.87
N ILE A 270 5.31 -0.06 -5.04
CA ILE A 270 5.00 -1.50 -5.10
C ILE A 270 5.96 -2.31 -4.21
N PRO A 271 7.30 -2.21 -4.38
CA PRO A 271 8.20 -2.98 -3.53
C PRO A 271 8.17 -2.53 -2.05
N TRP A 272 7.87 -1.26 -1.77
CA TRP A 272 7.65 -0.81 -0.40
C TRP A 272 6.42 -1.47 0.24
N ILE A 273 5.30 -1.57 -0.48
CA ILE A 273 4.10 -2.28 -0.01
C ILE A 273 4.43 -3.75 0.29
N GLU A 274 5.17 -4.40 -0.60
CA GLU A 274 5.53 -5.81 -0.43
C GLU A 274 6.46 -6.09 0.75
N ALA A 275 7.36 -5.14 1.04
CA ALA A 275 8.26 -5.26 2.19
C ALA A 275 7.59 -4.95 3.53
N ASN A 276 6.47 -4.20 3.53
CA ASN A 276 5.85 -3.67 4.74
C ASN A 276 4.47 -4.27 5.06
N PHE A 277 3.83 -4.96 4.11
CA PHE A 277 2.53 -5.60 4.26
C PHE A 277 2.56 -7.08 3.89
N ARG A 278 1.71 -7.89 4.51
CA ARG A 278 1.56 -9.32 4.19
C ARG A 278 0.85 -9.49 2.85
N THR A 279 1.63 -9.42 1.78
CA THR A 279 1.15 -9.44 0.39
C THR A 279 1.84 -10.54 -0.42
N TYR A 280 1.20 -11.00 -1.49
CA TYR A 280 1.86 -11.87 -2.47
C TYR A 280 2.63 -11.02 -3.48
N ALA A 281 3.96 -11.04 -3.40
CA ALA A 281 4.89 -10.30 -4.27
C ALA A 281 5.07 -10.95 -5.66
N GLU A 282 3.97 -11.38 -6.29
CA GLU A 282 3.97 -12.09 -7.57
C GLU A 282 2.84 -11.62 -8.49
N TYR A 283 2.91 -12.02 -9.77
CA TYR A 283 1.94 -11.67 -10.80
C TYR A 283 0.48 -11.93 -10.36
N ASP A 284 0.21 -13.16 -9.90
CA ASP A 284 -1.12 -13.57 -9.43
C ASP A 284 -1.52 -12.97 -8.07
N GLY A 285 -0.61 -12.24 -7.43
CA GLY A 285 -0.86 -11.51 -6.19
C GLY A 285 -1.38 -10.08 -6.38
N ARG A 286 -1.30 -9.52 -7.60
CA ARG A 286 -1.54 -8.09 -7.84
C ARG A 286 -2.59 -7.83 -8.91
N ALA A 287 -3.44 -6.85 -8.64
CA ALA A 287 -4.32 -6.20 -9.61
C ALA A 287 -4.10 -4.70 -9.61
N VAL A 288 -4.41 -4.05 -10.73
CA VAL A 288 -4.45 -2.59 -10.85
C VAL A 288 -5.79 -2.15 -11.43
N SER A 289 -6.46 -1.21 -10.78
CA SER A 289 -7.71 -0.60 -11.23
C SER A 289 -7.61 0.91 -11.10
N GLY A 290 -8.46 1.64 -11.79
CA GLY A 290 -8.53 3.08 -11.59
C GLY A 290 -9.71 3.73 -12.28
N PHE A 291 -9.96 4.97 -11.88
CA PHE A 291 -11.02 5.81 -12.41
C PHE A 291 -10.47 6.94 -13.28
N SER A 292 -11.06 7.21 -14.44
CA SER A 292 -10.70 8.34 -15.31
C SER A 292 -9.21 8.32 -15.71
N MET A 293 -8.44 9.36 -15.36
CA MET A 293 -6.97 9.39 -15.43
C MET A 293 -6.33 8.12 -14.85
N GLY A 294 -6.85 7.60 -13.74
CA GLY A 294 -6.41 6.36 -13.12
C GLY A 294 -6.76 5.10 -13.92
N GLY A 295 -7.87 5.10 -14.65
CA GLY A 295 -8.22 4.00 -15.55
C GLY A 295 -7.26 3.91 -16.74
N PHE A 296 -6.84 5.07 -17.28
CA PHE A 296 -5.72 5.12 -18.23
C PHE A 296 -4.43 4.58 -17.59
N GLY A 297 -4.07 5.06 -16.39
CA GLY A 297 -2.89 4.59 -15.67
C GLY A 297 -2.87 3.08 -15.43
N ALA A 298 -4.02 2.49 -15.09
CA ALA A 298 -4.16 1.05 -14.87
C ALA A 298 -3.92 0.26 -16.15
N LEU A 299 -4.57 0.66 -17.26
CA LEU A 299 -4.34 0.05 -18.57
C LEU A 299 -2.88 0.19 -19.01
N LYS A 300 -2.32 1.40 -18.94
CA LYS A 300 -0.92 1.67 -19.25
C LYS A 300 0.02 0.76 -18.46
N TYR A 301 -0.12 0.71 -17.13
CA TYR A 301 0.76 -0.09 -16.29
C TYR A 301 0.64 -1.58 -16.60
N ALA A 302 -0.56 -2.11 -16.82
CA ALA A 302 -0.74 -3.50 -17.21
C ALA A 302 -0.11 -3.85 -18.57
N ALA A 303 -0.11 -2.92 -19.54
CA ALA A 303 0.54 -3.11 -20.84
C ALA A 303 2.06 -2.97 -20.78
N LYS A 304 2.56 -1.94 -20.10
CA LYS A 304 3.98 -1.57 -20.06
C LYS A 304 4.77 -2.47 -19.12
N TYR A 305 4.17 -2.83 -17.99
CA TYR A 305 4.73 -3.72 -16.96
C TYR A 305 4.00 -5.06 -16.96
N TYR A 306 3.95 -5.70 -18.14
CA TYR A 306 3.14 -6.88 -18.43
C TYR A 306 3.29 -8.05 -17.44
N GLY A 307 4.42 -8.18 -16.75
CA GLY A 307 4.66 -9.20 -15.72
C GLY A 307 4.21 -8.83 -14.30
N HIS A 308 3.60 -7.66 -14.05
CA HIS A 308 3.30 -7.20 -12.68
C HIS A 308 1.89 -7.54 -12.20
N PHE A 309 0.87 -7.49 -13.06
CA PHE A 309 -0.54 -7.56 -12.67
C PHE A 309 -1.31 -8.66 -13.41
N ALA A 310 -1.98 -9.52 -12.65
CA ALA A 310 -2.85 -10.58 -13.15
C ALA A 310 -4.28 -10.12 -13.47
N SER A 311 -4.70 -8.96 -12.96
CA SER A 311 -5.98 -8.33 -13.30
C SER A 311 -5.78 -6.84 -13.53
N VAL A 312 -6.47 -6.31 -14.53
CA VAL A 312 -6.52 -4.88 -14.82
C VAL A 312 -7.97 -4.42 -15.03
N SER A 313 -8.31 -3.27 -14.46
CA SER A 313 -9.63 -2.69 -14.61
C SER A 313 -9.56 -1.19 -14.93
N SER A 314 -10.46 -0.71 -15.79
CA SER A 314 -10.55 0.70 -16.18
C SER A 314 -11.98 1.20 -16.04
N HIS A 315 -12.21 2.09 -15.08
CA HIS A 315 -13.49 2.74 -14.82
C HIS A 315 -13.48 4.12 -15.46
N SER A 316 -14.23 4.31 -16.54
CA SER A 316 -14.25 5.52 -17.37
C SER A 316 -12.84 6.03 -17.75
N GLY A 317 -11.87 5.14 -17.93
CA GLY A 317 -10.51 5.51 -18.31
C GLY A 317 -10.24 5.50 -19.82
N PRO A 318 -9.50 6.49 -20.37
CA PRO A 318 -9.05 6.47 -21.75
C PRO A 318 -8.18 5.25 -22.06
N ALA A 319 -8.42 4.59 -23.19
CA ALA A 319 -7.67 3.40 -23.60
C ALA A 319 -6.83 3.59 -24.87
N SER A 320 -6.93 4.74 -25.55
CA SER A 320 -6.23 5.00 -26.81
C SER A 320 -5.66 6.41 -26.85
N LEU A 321 -4.34 6.53 -26.99
CA LEU A 321 -3.66 7.82 -27.06
C LEU A 321 -3.65 8.43 -28.46
N ARG A 322 -3.74 7.62 -29.52
CA ARG A 322 -3.60 8.10 -30.92
C ARG A 322 -4.90 8.41 -31.63
N ARG A 323 -6.02 7.99 -31.06
CA ARG A 323 -7.34 8.19 -31.65
C ARG A 323 -7.64 9.69 -31.80
N ASP A 324 -8.43 10.03 -32.83
CA ASP A 324 -8.99 11.37 -33.05
C ASP A 324 -7.93 12.48 -33.06
N GLY A 325 -6.81 12.21 -33.75
CA GLY A 325 -5.68 13.14 -33.86
C GLY A 325 -4.87 13.29 -32.57
N GLY A 326 -4.91 12.31 -31.67
CA GLY A 326 -4.16 12.34 -30.42
C GLY A 326 -4.83 13.18 -29.32
N LEU A 327 -6.16 13.27 -29.33
CA LEU A 327 -6.90 14.13 -28.40
C LEU A 327 -6.57 13.84 -26.92
N VAL A 328 -6.36 12.58 -26.55
CA VAL A 328 -5.97 12.20 -25.18
C VAL A 328 -4.55 12.69 -24.83
N VAL A 329 -3.62 12.68 -25.79
CA VAL A 329 -2.27 13.23 -25.59
C VAL A 329 -2.33 14.75 -25.41
N HIS A 330 -3.14 15.44 -26.23
CA HIS A 330 -3.40 16.87 -26.04
C HIS A 330 -4.01 17.16 -24.68
N TRP A 331 -5.00 16.38 -24.26
CA TRP A 331 -5.64 16.52 -22.95
C TRP A 331 -4.64 16.31 -21.81
N ALA A 332 -3.81 15.28 -21.88
CA ALA A 332 -2.76 15.03 -20.91
C ALA A 332 -1.77 16.21 -20.83
N ASN A 333 -1.25 16.66 -21.98
CA ASN A 333 -0.33 17.79 -22.03
C ASN A 333 -0.94 19.09 -21.49
N LEU A 334 -2.17 19.43 -21.89
CA LEU A 334 -2.83 20.68 -21.48
C LEU A 334 -3.15 20.68 -19.98
N SER A 335 -3.72 19.58 -19.47
CA SER A 335 -4.05 19.47 -18.05
C SER A 335 -2.79 19.49 -17.18
N SER A 336 -1.77 18.68 -17.50
CA SER A 336 -0.52 18.66 -16.75
C SER A 336 0.24 19.98 -16.84
N ALA A 337 0.28 20.64 -17.99
CA ALA A 337 0.90 21.96 -18.11
C ALA A 337 0.26 22.98 -17.18
N ALA A 338 -1.07 22.95 -17.06
CA ALA A 338 -1.83 23.90 -16.26
C ALA A 338 -1.67 23.68 -14.74
N VAL A 339 -1.68 22.44 -14.26
CA VAL A 339 -1.81 22.17 -12.81
C VAL A 339 -0.68 21.33 -12.20
N GLU A 340 0.18 20.70 -13.00
CA GLU A 340 1.14 19.70 -12.50
C GLU A 340 2.60 20.09 -12.78
N LEU A 341 2.88 20.62 -13.98
CA LEU A 341 4.22 20.75 -14.57
C LEU A 341 4.69 22.19 -14.80
N GLY A 342 3.86 23.18 -14.46
CA GLY A 342 4.20 24.61 -14.58
C GLY A 342 4.43 25.08 -16.01
N GLY A 343 3.67 24.57 -16.98
CA GLY A 343 3.78 24.87 -18.41
C GLY A 343 4.58 23.85 -19.23
N ALA A 344 5.31 22.93 -18.59
CA ALA A 344 5.87 21.77 -19.28
C ALA A 344 4.79 20.71 -19.57
N THR A 345 5.14 19.63 -20.27
CA THR A 345 4.17 18.66 -20.79
C THR A 345 4.55 17.22 -20.47
N VAL A 346 3.58 16.30 -20.51
CA VAL A 346 3.81 14.87 -20.27
C VAL A 346 4.56 14.25 -21.44
N TYR A 347 4.09 14.52 -22.67
CA TYR A 347 4.60 13.89 -23.88
C TYR A 347 5.39 14.83 -24.80
N GLY A 348 5.40 16.16 -24.59
CA GLY A 348 6.11 17.12 -25.46
C GLY A 348 5.21 17.83 -26.47
N VAL A 349 5.73 18.91 -27.07
CA VAL A 349 5.09 19.65 -28.18
C VAL A 349 6.16 20.03 -29.23
N PRO A 350 6.21 19.39 -30.42
CA PRO A 350 5.46 18.17 -30.78
C PRO A 350 5.80 17.02 -29.81
N TRP A 351 4.88 16.06 -29.65
CA TRP A 351 5.10 14.99 -28.68
C TRP A 351 6.16 13.98 -29.13
N ASP A 352 6.82 13.39 -28.14
CA ASP A 352 7.72 12.26 -28.25
C ASP A 352 6.92 11.00 -28.59
N GLU A 353 7.03 10.58 -29.85
CA GLU A 353 6.31 9.44 -30.40
C GLU A 353 6.65 8.12 -29.69
N ALA A 354 7.90 7.95 -29.24
CA ALA A 354 8.31 6.73 -28.54
C ALA A 354 7.63 6.64 -27.17
N ARG A 355 7.47 7.76 -26.48
CA ARG A 355 6.74 7.83 -25.20
C ARG A 355 5.26 7.56 -25.37
N VAL A 356 4.62 8.19 -26.36
CA VAL A 356 3.20 7.95 -26.67
C VAL A 356 2.99 6.47 -26.97
N SER A 357 3.80 5.86 -27.83
CA SER A 357 3.69 4.41 -28.12
C SER A 357 3.98 3.52 -26.93
N ALA A 358 4.91 3.90 -26.04
CA ALA A 358 5.21 3.12 -24.85
C ALA A 358 4.05 3.12 -23.84
N ASP A 359 3.29 4.21 -23.77
CA ASP A 359 2.23 4.42 -22.80
C ASP A 359 0.82 4.16 -23.36
N ASN A 360 0.69 3.90 -24.67
CA ASN A 360 -0.60 3.69 -25.34
C ASN A 360 -1.13 2.24 -25.13
N PRO A 361 -2.25 2.04 -24.41
CA PRO A 361 -2.78 0.70 -24.14
C PRO A 361 -3.07 -0.13 -25.39
N VAL A 362 -3.63 0.49 -26.44
CA VAL A 362 -4.03 -0.21 -27.69
C VAL A 362 -2.86 -0.63 -28.57
N GLU A 363 -1.63 -0.21 -28.28
CA GLU A 363 -0.44 -0.60 -29.06
C GLU A 363 0.28 -1.82 -28.49
N ARG A 364 -0.10 -2.28 -27.30
CA ARG A 364 0.52 -3.44 -26.61
C ARG A 364 -0.52 -4.50 -26.23
N ILE A 365 -1.45 -4.79 -27.14
CA ILE A 365 -2.59 -5.68 -26.91
C ILE A 365 -2.15 -7.08 -26.41
N GLU A 366 -1.10 -7.64 -26.97
CA GLU A 366 -0.59 -8.96 -26.55
C GLU A 366 -0.09 -8.98 -25.10
N SER A 367 0.34 -7.84 -24.56
CA SER A 367 0.72 -7.74 -23.15
C SER A 367 -0.42 -8.04 -22.19
N TYR A 368 -1.68 -7.97 -22.63
CA TYR A 368 -2.86 -8.26 -21.80
C TYR A 368 -3.24 -9.74 -21.75
N ARG A 369 -2.56 -10.61 -22.50
CA ARG A 369 -2.82 -12.04 -22.46
C ARG A 369 -2.64 -12.60 -21.05
N ASN A 370 -3.47 -13.57 -20.66
CA ASN A 370 -3.48 -14.20 -19.33
C ASN A 370 -3.80 -13.25 -18.15
N LYS A 371 -4.45 -12.12 -18.43
CA LYS A 371 -5.02 -11.21 -17.43
C LYS A 371 -6.53 -11.34 -17.39
N ARG A 372 -7.12 -11.07 -16.24
CA ARG A 372 -8.51 -10.60 -16.21
C ARG A 372 -8.51 -9.12 -16.63
N ILE A 373 -9.43 -8.75 -17.52
CA ILE A 373 -9.56 -7.40 -18.05
C ILE A 373 -11.01 -6.97 -17.87
N PHE A 374 -11.24 -5.86 -17.17
CA PHE A 374 -12.56 -5.29 -16.98
C PHE A 374 -12.57 -3.81 -17.39
N THR A 375 -13.50 -3.42 -18.26
CA THR A 375 -13.66 -2.01 -18.64
C THR A 375 -15.10 -1.57 -18.46
N VAL A 376 -15.31 -0.41 -17.85
CA VAL A 376 -16.64 0.22 -17.80
C VAL A 376 -16.55 1.66 -18.27
N ALA A 377 -17.53 2.09 -19.05
CA ALA A 377 -17.73 3.48 -19.44
C ALA A 377 -19.23 3.81 -19.47
N GLY A 378 -19.54 5.09 -19.33
CA GLY A 378 -20.84 5.68 -19.48
C GLY A 378 -21.25 5.84 -20.95
N THR A 379 -22.55 5.74 -21.23
CA THR A 379 -23.11 5.90 -22.57
C THR A 379 -23.70 7.29 -22.83
N SER A 380 -23.84 8.15 -21.81
CA SER A 380 -24.50 9.45 -21.94
C SER A 380 -23.83 10.53 -21.09
N PRO A 381 -23.47 11.71 -21.63
CA PRO A 381 -22.77 12.74 -20.87
C PRO A 381 -23.67 13.60 -19.95
N ASP A 382 -24.55 12.96 -19.16
CA ASP A 382 -25.52 13.63 -18.28
C ASP A 382 -25.11 13.54 -16.79
N PRO A 383 -25.14 14.65 -15.99
CA PRO A 383 -25.49 16.02 -16.36
C PRO A 383 -24.38 16.82 -17.06
N VAL A 384 -24.82 17.60 -18.04
CA VAL A 384 -24.04 18.21 -19.12
C VAL A 384 -23.08 19.31 -18.65
N ASN A 385 -21.79 18.99 -18.62
CA ASN A 385 -20.71 19.94 -18.88
C ASN A 385 -20.08 19.56 -20.24
N TRP A 386 -19.76 20.55 -21.09
CA TRP A 386 -19.06 20.33 -22.37
C TRP A 386 -17.78 19.49 -22.18
N PHE A 387 -17.06 19.71 -21.08
CA PHE A 387 -15.90 18.91 -20.73
C PHE A 387 -16.24 17.44 -20.49
N ASP A 388 -17.38 17.12 -19.85
CA ASP A 388 -17.81 15.74 -19.60
C ASP A 388 -18.26 15.03 -20.89
N THR A 389 -18.87 15.77 -21.83
CA THR A 389 -19.24 15.27 -23.15
C THR A 389 -18.04 14.85 -23.99
N VAL A 390 -16.99 15.67 -24.03
CA VAL A 390 -15.77 15.33 -24.79
C VAL A 390 -15.01 14.20 -24.09
N GLN A 391 -14.91 14.21 -22.76
CA GLN A 391 -14.23 13.16 -22.00
C GLN A 391 -14.92 11.81 -22.18
N GLU A 392 -16.22 11.69 -21.93
CA GLU A 392 -16.87 10.38 -21.95
C GLU A 392 -17.06 9.83 -23.35
N THR A 393 -17.33 10.67 -24.35
CA THR A 393 -17.41 10.22 -25.75
C THR A 393 -16.06 9.65 -26.21
N GLN A 394 -14.95 10.28 -25.83
CA GLN A 394 -13.60 9.85 -26.19
C GLN A 394 -13.15 8.62 -25.40
N VAL A 395 -13.47 8.58 -24.11
CA VAL A 395 -13.25 7.41 -23.26
C VAL A 395 -14.00 6.20 -23.81
N LEU A 396 -15.31 6.33 -24.07
CA LEU A 396 -16.14 5.25 -24.60
C LEU A 396 -15.63 4.78 -25.96
N ALA A 397 -15.32 5.71 -26.87
CA ALA A 397 -14.79 5.35 -28.19
C ALA A 397 -13.42 4.66 -28.09
N GLY A 398 -12.54 5.12 -27.21
CA GLY A 398 -11.25 4.49 -26.94
C GLY A 398 -11.39 3.10 -26.32
N GLN A 399 -12.29 2.91 -25.34
CA GLN A 399 -12.57 1.59 -24.76
C GLN A 399 -13.17 0.63 -25.78
N ARG A 400 -14.05 1.11 -26.67
CA ARG A 400 -14.58 0.29 -27.79
C ARG A 400 -13.48 -0.11 -28.78
N GLU A 401 -12.54 0.77 -29.09
CA GLU A 401 -11.35 0.43 -29.90
C GLU A 401 -10.52 -0.66 -29.21
N PHE A 402 -10.21 -0.47 -27.93
CA PHE A 402 -9.44 -1.42 -27.13
C PHE A 402 -10.12 -2.79 -27.07
N ARG A 403 -11.43 -2.81 -26.80
CA ARG A 403 -12.27 -4.03 -26.84
C ARG A 403 -12.20 -4.74 -28.19
N GLY A 404 -12.32 -3.98 -29.28
CA GLY A 404 -12.20 -4.53 -30.64
C GLY A 404 -10.86 -5.23 -30.85
N ARG A 405 -9.76 -4.56 -30.50
CA ARG A 405 -8.42 -5.13 -30.64
C ARG A 405 -8.18 -6.36 -29.74
N LEU A 406 -8.70 -6.37 -28.52
CA LEU A 406 -8.66 -7.55 -27.65
C LEU A 406 -9.42 -8.73 -28.27
N SER A 407 -10.59 -8.46 -28.86
CA SER A 407 -11.40 -9.46 -29.56
C SER A 407 -10.66 -10.03 -30.76
N ASP A 408 -10.06 -9.18 -31.59
CA ASP A 408 -9.27 -9.57 -32.76
C ASP A 408 -8.06 -10.44 -32.38
N ALA A 409 -7.45 -10.19 -31.20
CA ALA A 409 -6.34 -10.96 -30.66
C ALA A 409 -6.75 -12.23 -29.89
N GLY A 410 -8.06 -12.50 -29.77
CA GLY A 410 -8.61 -13.63 -29.02
C GLY A 410 -8.34 -13.57 -27.52
N ILE A 411 -8.25 -12.37 -26.94
CA ILE A 411 -7.99 -12.16 -25.51
C ILE A 411 -9.32 -11.98 -24.77
N PRO A 412 -9.66 -12.87 -23.80
CA PRO A 412 -10.88 -12.75 -23.01
C PRO A 412 -10.93 -11.43 -22.22
N HIS A 413 -12.08 -10.78 -22.21
CA HIS A 413 -12.29 -9.52 -21.51
C HIS A 413 -13.75 -9.32 -21.13
N GLU A 414 -13.97 -8.57 -20.07
CA GLU A 414 -15.28 -8.14 -19.58
C GLU A 414 -15.45 -6.65 -19.86
N PHE A 415 -16.63 -6.24 -20.33
CA PHE A 415 -16.92 -4.83 -20.54
C PHE A 415 -18.35 -4.47 -20.15
N ARG A 416 -18.53 -3.21 -19.73
CA ARG A 416 -19.82 -2.62 -19.37
C ARG A 416 -19.95 -1.24 -20.02
N GLU A 417 -21.10 -0.98 -20.59
CA GLU A 417 -21.48 0.33 -21.11
C GLU A 417 -22.76 0.73 -20.38
N GLU A 418 -22.63 1.56 -19.36
CA GLU A 418 -23.73 1.88 -18.43
C GLU A 418 -24.34 3.25 -18.74
N PRO A 419 -25.65 3.47 -18.50
CA PRO A 419 -26.23 4.80 -18.61
C PRO A 419 -25.51 5.85 -17.73
N GLY A 420 -25.59 7.12 -18.13
CA GLY A 420 -25.00 8.24 -17.40
C GLY A 420 -23.54 8.56 -17.78
N GLY A 421 -23.00 9.59 -17.13
CA GLY A 421 -21.76 10.27 -17.54
C GLY A 421 -20.47 9.74 -16.95
N HIS A 422 -19.50 10.64 -16.82
CA HIS A 422 -18.14 10.36 -16.34
C HIS A 422 -18.09 10.25 -14.81
N VAL A 423 -18.65 9.17 -14.27
CA VAL A 423 -18.80 8.96 -12.82
C VAL A 423 -18.22 7.63 -12.37
N PHE A 424 -17.71 7.59 -11.14
CA PHE A 424 -17.37 6.34 -10.47
C PHE A 424 -18.67 5.62 -10.09
N ARG A 425 -18.77 4.33 -10.42
CA ARG A 425 -19.98 3.51 -10.25
C ARG A 425 -19.75 2.44 -9.17
N PRO A 426 -20.25 2.63 -7.94
CA PRO A 426 -19.96 1.72 -6.83
C PRO A 426 -20.40 0.27 -7.06
N ASP A 427 -21.54 0.08 -7.72
CA ASP A 427 -22.08 -1.23 -8.11
C ASP A 427 -21.17 -1.95 -9.12
N MET A 428 -20.68 -1.23 -10.12
CA MET A 428 -19.71 -1.78 -11.08
C MET A 428 -18.34 -2.04 -10.43
N PHE A 429 -17.93 -1.21 -9.47
CA PHE A 429 -16.73 -1.47 -8.69
C PHE A 429 -16.85 -2.74 -7.86
N VAL A 430 -17.99 -3.01 -7.21
CA VAL A 430 -18.19 -4.25 -6.45
C VAL A 430 -18.13 -5.48 -7.36
N LEU A 431 -18.78 -5.41 -8.53
CA LEU A 431 -18.71 -6.48 -9.54
C LEU A 431 -17.27 -6.72 -10.01
N ASP A 432 -16.54 -5.65 -10.29
CA ASP A 432 -15.13 -5.71 -10.68
C ASP A 432 -14.26 -6.32 -9.56
N LEU A 433 -14.44 -5.85 -8.34
CA LEU A 433 -13.70 -6.32 -7.16
C LEU A 433 -13.90 -7.82 -6.93
N ASP A 434 -15.10 -8.33 -7.10
CA ASP A 434 -15.38 -9.77 -6.99
C ASP A 434 -14.64 -10.57 -8.07
N GLY A 435 -14.63 -10.08 -9.30
CA GLY A 435 -13.85 -10.69 -10.39
C GLY A 435 -12.33 -10.61 -10.15
N VAL A 436 -11.83 -9.50 -9.59
CA VAL A 436 -10.43 -9.36 -9.16
C VAL A 436 -10.09 -10.42 -8.12
N ILE A 437 -10.87 -10.53 -7.05
CA ILE A 437 -10.63 -11.50 -5.96
C ILE A 437 -10.68 -12.94 -6.48
N ALA A 438 -11.59 -13.24 -7.42
CA ALA A 438 -11.68 -14.55 -8.05
C ALA A 438 -10.46 -14.89 -8.94
N ARG A 439 -9.83 -13.88 -9.56
CA ARG A 439 -8.64 -14.07 -10.42
C ARG A 439 -7.35 -14.20 -9.62
N LEU A 440 -7.20 -13.45 -8.54
CA LEU A 440 -5.96 -13.38 -7.79
C LEU A 440 -5.77 -14.60 -6.89
N ARG A 441 -4.52 -14.81 -6.44
CA ARG A 441 -4.18 -15.81 -5.43
C ARG A 441 -4.98 -15.55 -4.14
N PRO A 442 -5.74 -16.54 -3.65
CA PRO A 442 -6.55 -16.36 -2.44
C PRO A 442 -5.71 -16.05 -1.20
N ALA A 443 -6.26 -15.25 -0.29
CA ALA A 443 -5.61 -15.00 0.98
C ALA A 443 -5.46 -16.30 1.79
N SER A 444 -4.25 -16.58 2.28
CA SER A 444 -3.95 -17.81 3.00
C SER A 444 -2.91 -17.59 4.08
N ASN A 445 -2.88 -18.45 5.09
CA ASN A 445 -1.77 -18.46 6.04
C ASN A 445 -0.52 -18.88 5.27
N SER A 446 0.56 -18.13 5.44
CA SER A 446 1.86 -18.52 4.91
C SER A 446 2.15 -19.93 5.40
N VAL A 447 2.26 -20.90 4.50
CA VAL A 447 2.74 -22.24 4.85
C VAL A 447 4.11 -22.01 5.46
N ALA A 448 4.34 -22.51 6.68
CA ALA A 448 5.67 -22.53 7.26
C ALA A 448 6.57 -23.26 6.26
N VAL A 449 7.44 -22.49 5.57
CA VAL A 449 8.48 -23.04 4.71
C VAL A 449 9.61 -23.53 5.60
#